data_AF-A0A531D4M9-F1
#
_entry.id   AF-A0A531D4M9-F1
#
_cell.length_a   1.000
_cell.length_b   1.000
_cell.length_c   1.000
_cell.angle_alpha   90.00
_cell.angle_beta   90.00
_cell.angle_gamma   90.00
#
_symmetry.space_group_name_H-M   'P 1'
#
loop_
_entity.id
_entity.type
_entity.pdbx_description
1 polymer ?
#
loop_
_entity_poly.entity_id
_entity_poly.type
_entity_poly.pdbx_seq_one_letter_code
_entity_poly.pdbx_strand_id
1 'polypeptide(L)'
;MRRLVCAAAIVWAPVAGQAFAYSDKQMAVMSHLGQAIAGTKICSKLEISEGEVAVMIAAYNVNLGDPTVEAVIRSKVDETVSAWAGKGEDLACAGALILYGPSGSNVPGLLRIKD
;
A
#
# COMPACT_ATOMS: atom_id res chain seq x y z
N MET A 1 -34.48 -22.16 -50.65
CA MET A 1 -33.29 -21.30 -50.85
C MET A 1 -33.70 -19.89 -50.44
N ARG A 2 -33.09 -19.15 -49.52
CA ARG A 2 -31.69 -19.06 -49.07
C ARG A 2 -31.74 -18.38 -47.69
N ARG A 3 -31.16 -19.01 -46.67
CA ARG A 3 -31.05 -18.48 -45.31
C ARG A 3 -30.13 -17.26 -45.33
N LEU A 4 -30.59 -16.12 -44.86
CA LEU A 4 -29.73 -14.98 -44.55
C LEU A 4 -29.62 -14.88 -43.03
N VAL A 5 -28.60 -15.55 -42.50
CA VAL A 5 -28.10 -15.37 -41.14
C VAL A 5 -27.23 -14.12 -41.19
N CYS A 6 -27.73 -12.98 -40.71
CA CYS A 6 -26.90 -11.81 -40.48
C CYS A 6 -26.10 -12.03 -39.19
N ALA A 7 -24.87 -12.51 -39.36
CA ALA A 7 -23.91 -12.67 -38.29
C ALA A 7 -23.43 -11.31 -37.76
N ALA A 8 -23.25 -11.26 -36.44
CA ALA A 8 -22.82 -10.12 -35.66
C ALA A 8 -21.38 -9.67 -35.98
N ALA A 9 -21.14 -8.36 -35.86
CA ALA A 9 -19.81 -7.82 -35.60
C ALA A 9 -19.96 -6.54 -34.73
N ILE A 10 -20.39 -6.72 -33.49
CA ILE A 10 -20.21 -5.70 -32.46
C ILE A 10 -18.73 -5.74 -32.11
N VAL A 11 -17.95 -4.86 -32.76
CA VAL A 11 -16.57 -4.58 -32.37
C VAL A 11 -16.64 -3.76 -31.09
N TRP A 12 -16.75 -4.44 -29.94
CA TRP A 12 -16.32 -3.86 -28.68
C TRP A 12 -14.81 -3.74 -28.75
N ALA A 13 -14.32 -2.55 -29.09
CA ALA A 13 -12.96 -2.18 -28.75
C ALA A 13 -12.91 -2.05 -27.21
N PRO A 14 -12.29 -2.97 -26.47
CA PRO A 14 -12.02 -2.68 -25.07
C PRO A 14 -11.10 -1.46 -25.07
N VAL A 15 -11.56 -0.39 -24.44
CA VAL A 15 -10.69 0.68 -23.98
C VAL A 15 -9.76 0.02 -22.96
N ALA A 16 -8.66 -0.55 -23.45
CA ALA A 16 -7.55 -0.97 -22.63
C ALA A 16 -6.96 0.31 -22.08
N GLY A 17 -7.53 0.81 -20.97
CA GLY A 17 -6.87 1.78 -20.12
C GLY A 17 -5.49 1.23 -19.85
N GLN A 18 -4.46 1.99 -20.19
CA GLN A 18 -3.08 1.65 -19.90
C GLN A 18 -2.98 1.56 -18.37
N ALA A 19 -3.07 0.34 -17.84
CA ALA A 19 -2.73 0.09 -16.46
C ALA A 19 -1.21 0.30 -16.38
N PHE A 20 -0.80 1.47 -15.91
CA PHE A 20 0.58 1.71 -15.52
C PHE A 20 0.90 0.71 -14.40
N ALA A 21 1.54 -0.40 -14.77
CA ALA A 21 1.93 -1.42 -13.82
C ALA A 21 3.15 -0.89 -13.05
N TYR A 22 2.95 -0.61 -11.77
CA TYR A 22 4.04 -0.36 -10.83
C TYR A 22 4.92 -1.62 -10.74
N SER A 23 6.23 -1.42 -10.61
CA SER A 23 7.15 -2.53 -10.35
C SER A 23 6.87 -3.17 -8.98
N ASP A 24 7.27 -4.42 -8.80
CA ASP A 24 7.16 -5.13 -7.51
C ASP A 24 7.79 -4.34 -6.37
N LYS A 25 8.90 -3.63 -6.65
CA LYS A 25 9.59 -2.78 -5.69
C LYS A 25 8.77 -1.56 -5.29
N GLN A 26 8.14 -0.89 -6.26
CA GLN A 26 7.23 0.22 -5.97
C GLN A 26 5.99 -0.25 -5.20
N MET A 27 5.44 -1.40 -5.58
CA MET A 27 4.33 -2.04 -4.85
C MET A 27 4.72 -2.38 -3.41
N ALA A 28 5.93 -2.89 -3.18
CA ALA A 28 6.45 -3.17 -1.85
C ALA A 28 6.55 -1.90 -1.00
N VAL A 29 7.10 -0.81 -1.56
CA VAL A 29 7.17 0.49 -0.86
C VAL A 29 5.78 0.98 -0.47
N MET A 30 4.82 0.98 -1.41
CA MET A 30 3.44 1.40 -1.12
C MET A 30 2.79 0.51 -0.05
N SER A 31 3.07 -0.80 -0.07
CA SER A 31 2.59 -1.73 0.94
C SER A 31 3.18 -1.46 2.32
N HIS A 32 4.50 -1.28 2.42
CA HIS A 32 5.17 -0.98 3.69
C HIS A 32 4.73 0.37 4.25
N LEU A 33 4.58 1.39 3.41
CA LEU A 33 4.03 2.69 3.83
C LEU A 33 2.61 2.53 4.38
N GLY A 34 1.71 1.84 3.66
CA GLY A 34 0.35 1.62 4.14
C GLY A 34 0.30 0.84 5.46
N GLN A 35 1.11 -0.20 5.61
CA GLN A 35 1.20 -0.98 6.84
C GLN A 35 1.78 -0.17 8.02
N ALA A 36 2.81 0.66 7.78
CA ALA A 36 3.39 1.53 8.80
C ALA A 36 2.39 2.62 9.24
N ILE A 37 1.68 3.25 8.30
CA ILE A 37 0.59 4.20 8.59
C ILE A 37 -0.54 3.52 9.38
N ALA A 38 -0.90 2.29 9.03
CA ALA A 38 -1.85 1.53 9.83
C ALA A 38 -1.32 1.28 11.25
N GLY A 39 -0.02 0.98 11.39
CA GLY A 39 0.66 0.83 12.68
C GLY A 39 0.48 2.05 13.59
N THR A 40 0.59 3.28 13.07
CA THR A 40 0.37 4.50 13.86
C THR A 40 -1.10 4.79 14.17
N LYS A 41 -2.03 4.26 13.39
CA LYS A 41 -3.48 4.33 13.66
C LYS A 41 -3.91 3.36 14.75
N ILE A 42 -3.33 2.17 14.77
CA ILE A 42 -3.71 1.09 15.70
C ILE A 42 -2.93 1.20 17.01
N CYS A 43 -1.71 1.75 16.98
CA CYS A 43 -0.89 2.02 18.16
C CYS A 43 -0.62 3.51 18.31
N SER A 44 -1.22 4.12 19.34
CA SER A 44 -1.14 5.56 19.59
C SER A 44 0.28 6.06 19.94
N LYS A 45 1.14 5.16 20.40
CA LYS A 45 2.53 5.44 20.82
C LYS A 45 3.52 5.51 19.66
N LEU A 46 3.10 5.14 18.45
CA LEU A 46 4.01 5.06 17.30
C LEU A 46 3.81 6.26 16.36
N GLU A 47 4.91 6.66 15.75
CA GLU A 47 4.96 7.63 14.67
C GLU A 47 5.83 7.15 13.52
N ILE A 48 5.63 7.76 12.35
CA ILE A 48 6.40 7.47 11.15
C ILE A 48 7.67 8.32 11.14
N SER A 49 8.78 7.69 10.79
CA SER A 49 10.00 8.40 10.44
C SER A 49 9.90 8.98 9.03
N GLU A 50 9.65 10.29 8.92
CA GLU A 50 9.60 11.00 7.64
C GLU A 50 10.91 10.85 6.84
N GLY A 51 12.05 10.79 7.53
CA GLY A 51 13.36 10.58 6.90
C GLY A 51 13.44 9.23 6.19
N GLU A 52 12.98 8.14 6.83
CA GLU A 52 12.99 6.81 6.21
C GLU A 52 11.97 6.72 5.07
N VAL A 53 10.81 7.36 5.22
CA VAL A 53 9.82 7.49 4.15
C VAL A 53 10.43 8.17 2.93
N ALA A 54 11.12 9.30 3.11
CA ALA A 54 11.75 10.03 2.02
C ALA A 54 12.81 9.18 1.31
N VAL A 55 13.64 8.46 2.05
CA VAL A 55 14.67 7.56 1.49
C VAL A 55 14.05 6.46 0.64
N MET A 56 13.01 5.77 1.15
CA MET A 56 12.35 4.70 0.40
C MET A 56 11.70 5.20 -0.88
N ILE A 57 10.97 6.31 -0.80
CA ILE A 57 10.24 6.88 -1.93
C ILE A 57 11.23 7.31 -3.02
N ALA A 58 12.33 7.97 -2.63
CA ALA A 58 13.37 8.39 -3.56
C ALA A 58 14.08 7.19 -4.21
N ALA A 59 14.42 6.16 -3.43
CA ALA A 59 15.14 4.99 -3.92
C ALA A 59 14.38 4.20 -5.01
N TYR A 60 13.05 4.22 -4.95
CA TYR A 60 12.19 3.47 -5.87
C TYR A 60 11.34 4.35 -6.78
N ASN A 61 11.60 5.66 -6.79
CA ASN A 61 10.90 6.64 -7.61
C ASN A 61 9.37 6.51 -7.50
N VAL A 62 8.88 6.44 -6.26
CA VAL A 62 7.43 6.45 -5.97
C VAL A 62 6.97 7.90 -5.92
N ASN A 63 5.90 8.24 -6.66
CA ASN A 63 5.37 9.59 -6.65
C ASN A 63 4.15 9.67 -5.73
N LEU A 64 4.28 10.30 -4.55
CA LEU A 64 3.13 10.48 -3.64
C LEU A 64 2.05 11.42 -4.18
N GLY A 65 2.37 12.22 -5.20
CA GLY A 65 1.38 13.06 -5.89
C GLY A 65 0.56 12.29 -6.95
N ASP A 66 0.87 11.02 -7.21
CA ASP A 66 0.08 10.17 -8.09
C ASP A 66 -1.15 9.64 -7.34
N PRO A 67 -2.39 9.92 -7.80
CA PRO A 67 -3.60 9.46 -7.12
C PRO A 67 -3.71 7.93 -7.04
N THR A 68 -3.04 7.21 -7.94
CA THR A 68 -2.97 5.75 -7.91
C THR A 68 -2.10 5.26 -6.76
N VAL A 69 -0.94 5.91 -6.53
CA VAL A 69 -0.08 5.61 -5.37
C VAL A 69 -0.85 5.88 -4.09
N GLU A 70 -1.53 7.01 -3.99
CA GLU A 70 -2.37 7.34 -2.83
C GLU A 70 -3.44 6.26 -2.59
N ALA A 71 -4.15 5.85 -3.64
CA ALA A 71 -5.19 4.82 -3.55
C ALA A 71 -4.64 3.47 -3.08
N VAL A 72 -3.48 3.05 -3.59
CA VAL A 72 -2.84 1.80 -3.17
C VAL A 72 -2.41 1.87 -1.71
N ILE A 73 -1.76 2.95 -1.29
CA ILE A 73 -1.34 3.14 0.11
C ILE A 73 -2.57 3.11 1.02
N ARG A 74 -3.63 3.84 0.67
CA ARG A 74 -4.90 3.88 1.43
C ARG A 74 -5.53 2.49 1.53
N SER A 75 -5.60 1.74 0.44
CA SER A 75 -6.08 0.35 0.45
C SER A 75 -5.29 -0.50 1.45
N LYS A 76 -3.95 -0.36 1.47
CA LYS A 76 -3.09 -1.11 2.39
C LYS A 76 -3.23 -0.67 3.85
N VAL A 77 -3.53 0.60 4.09
CA VAL A 77 -3.93 1.08 5.43
C VAL A 77 -5.21 0.37 5.87
N ASP A 78 -6.26 0.42 5.05
CA ASP A 78 -7.58 -0.10 5.40
C ASP A 78 -7.57 -1.62 5.58
N GLU A 79 -6.86 -2.35 4.71
CA GLU A 79 -6.63 -3.79 4.82
C GLU A 79 -5.96 -4.12 6.16
N THR A 80 -4.89 -3.40 6.52
CA THR A 80 -4.11 -3.66 7.73
C THR A 80 -4.89 -3.31 8.99
N VAL A 81 -5.56 -2.15 9.03
CA VAL A 81 -6.43 -1.75 10.14
C VAL A 81 -7.53 -2.78 10.37
N SER A 82 -8.17 -3.23 9.29
CA SER A 82 -9.24 -4.24 9.35
C SER A 82 -8.72 -5.59 9.85
N ALA A 83 -7.53 -6.02 9.41
CA ALA A 83 -6.91 -7.28 9.86
C ALA A 83 -6.57 -7.28 11.36
N TRP A 84 -6.41 -6.10 11.95
CA TRP A 84 -6.11 -5.92 13.37
C TRP A 84 -7.32 -5.49 14.21
N ALA A 85 -8.51 -5.38 13.61
CA ALA A 85 -9.72 -5.05 14.34
C ALA A 85 -9.99 -6.06 15.48
N GLY A 86 -10.27 -5.54 16.68
CA GLY A 86 -10.51 -6.36 17.87
C GLY A 86 -9.26 -6.99 18.50
N LYS A 87 -8.06 -6.77 17.95
CA LYS A 87 -6.80 -7.13 18.61
C LYS A 87 -6.38 -6.04 19.60
N GLY A 88 -5.69 -6.43 20.67
CA GLY A 88 -5.21 -5.49 21.68
C GLY A 88 -4.13 -4.56 21.14
N GLU A 89 -4.17 -3.29 21.55
CA GLU A 89 -3.22 -2.25 21.12
C GLU A 89 -1.76 -2.66 21.41
N ASP A 90 -1.46 -3.22 22.59
CA ASP A 90 -0.09 -3.63 22.94
C ASP A 90 0.48 -4.68 21.97
N LEU A 91 -0.35 -5.62 21.50
CA LEU A 91 0.06 -6.61 20.50
C LEU A 91 0.30 -5.95 19.14
N ALA A 92 -0.52 -4.96 18.79
CA ALA A 92 -0.35 -4.20 17.54
C ALA A 92 0.91 -3.34 17.59
N CYS A 93 1.19 -2.67 18.70
CA CYS A 93 2.41 -1.91 18.92
C CYS A 93 3.64 -2.80 18.80
N ALA A 94 3.64 -3.95 19.47
CA ALA A 94 4.75 -4.90 19.40
C ALA A 94 4.94 -5.44 17.98
N GLY A 95 3.86 -5.83 17.30
CA GLY A 95 3.90 -6.30 15.91
C GLY A 95 4.43 -5.24 14.96
N ALA A 96 3.94 -4.01 15.07
CA ALA A 96 4.40 -2.88 14.26
C ALA A 96 5.90 -2.58 14.51
N LEU A 97 6.37 -2.62 15.76
CA LEU A 97 7.78 -2.43 16.10
C LEU A 97 8.69 -3.57 15.63
N ILE A 98 8.21 -4.82 15.66
CA ILE A 98 8.97 -5.97 15.12
C ILE A 98 9.17 -5.83 13.61
N LEU A 99 8.17 -5.30 12.90
CA LEU A 99 8.25 -5.17 11.44
C LEU A 99 8.96 -3.89 11.01
N TYR A 100 8.74 -2.78 11.72
CA TYR A 100 9.09 -1.44 11.26
C TYR A 100 9.81 -0.58 12.30
N GLY A 101 10.01 -1.07 13.53
CA GLY A 101 10.76 -0.35 14.56
C GLY A 101 12.24 -0.18 14.20
N PRO A 102 13.07 0.36 15.11
CA PRO A 102 14.50 0.60 14.86
C PRO A 102 15.26 -0.62 14.32
N SER A 103 14.89 -1.82 14.78
CA SER A 103 15.44 -3.11 14.32
C SER A 103 14.42 -3.94 13.52
N GLY A 104 13.48 -3.27 12.85
CA GLY A 104 12.35 -3.91 12.17
C GLY A 104 12.78 -4.84 11.04
N SER A 105 12.06 -5.96 10.85
CA SER A 105 12.40 -6.96 9.83
C SER A 105 12.06 -6.57 8.40
N ASN A 106 11.13 -5.64 8.19
CA ASN A 106 10.68 -5.22 6.86
C ASN A 106 11.41 -3.95 6.42
N VAL A 107 11.22 -2.86 7.17
CA VAL A 107 11.89 -1.58 6.93
C VAL A 107 12.38 -1.04 8.28
N PRO A 108 13.66 -1.26 8.62
CA PRO A 108 14.24 -0.76 9.86
C PRO A 108 14.06 0.76 10.01
N GLY A 109 13.63 1.20 11.18
CA GLY A 109 13.54 2.61 11.55
C GLY A 109 12.35 3.38 10.98
N LEU A 110 11.48 2.73 10.22
CA LEU A 110 10.31 3.37 9.59
C LEU A 110 9.27 3.82 10.63
N LEU A 111 9.12 3.08 11.72
CA LEU A 111 8.33 3.44 12.89
C LEU A 111 9.22 3.70 14.10
N ARG A 112 8.82 4.66 14.91
CA ARG A 112 9.48 5.03 16.16
C ARG A 112 8.44 5.23 17.25
N ILE A 113 8.87 5.05 18.50
CA ILE A 113 8.06 5.44 19.66
C ILE A 113 8.13 6.96 19.74
N LYS A 114 6.98 7.61 19.90
CA LYS A 114 6.90 9.05 20.12
C LYS A 114 7.68 9.43 21.38
N ASP A 115 8.41 10.55 21.30
CA ASP A 115 9.07 11.16 22.46
C ASP A 115 8.06 11.73 23.48
#